data_AF-A0A0W8DSL1-F1
#
_entry.id   AF-A0A0W8DSL1-F1
#
_cell.length_a   1.000
_cell.length_b   1.000
_cell.length_c   1.000
_cell.angle_alpha   90.00
_cell.angle_beta   90.00
_cell.angle_gamma   90.00
#
_symmetry.space_group_name_H-M   'P 1'
#
loop_
_entity.id
_entity.type
_entity.pdbx_description
1 polymer ?
#
loop_
_entity_poly.entity_id
_entity_poly.type
_entity_poly.pdbx_seq_one_letter_code
_entity_poly.pdbx_strand_id
1 'polypeptide(L)'
;MLPMLVSRLPEWVRIVLLSREEPPVLSKLRAFDPPDVTIEQFKHENDQDIRRYINHSLSKLQLSEVEFEKAAAQIGTDSGNNHEFGMEQVVELIARRSEGLFLYAVNVVQAISEGRLHLHELAELPVGMGAYLQQFFASHFADHDMYKHRVRPVLEVCCAAYEPLPVATIARVLEWDVYEQRDAATVLGSLFSIEAGNDPETQTLRPFHTSVLDWVRDSSSSGVFFVDVASGHERLGCWAAREYQTLTRSNASEFVNLKYGILREYVTNWIADLYCLFAAMNWRQREMRS
;
A
#
# COMPACT_ATOMS: atom_id res chain seq x y z
N MET A 1 -19.09 15.18 -4.10
CA MET A 1 -19.38 13.98 -3.30
C MET A 1 -19.43 14.33 -1.82
N LEU A 2 -18.30 14.54 -1.13
CA LEU A 2 -18.28 14.80 0.33
C LEU A 2 -19.11 16.02 0.79
N PRO A 3 -19.01 17.22 0.17
CA PRO A 3 -19.80 18.39 0.58
C PRO A 3 -21.32 18.19 0.54
N MET A 4 -21.81 17.45 -0.46
CA MET A 4 -23.23 17.13 -0.59
C MET A 4 -23.71 16.09 0.42
N LEU A 5 -22.82 15.20 0.87
CA LEU A 5 -23.11 14.21 1.91
C LEU A 5 -23.19 14.88 3.28
N VAL A 6 -22.21 15.74 3.61
CA VAL A 6 -22.19 16.48 4.88
C VAL A 6 -23.42 17.37 5.05
N SER A 7 -23.87 18.05 3.99
CA SER A 7 -25.06 18.91 4.03
C SER A 7 -26.38 18.16 4.28
N ARG A 8 -26.37 16.82 4.21
CA ARG A 8 -27.54 15.97 4.45
C ARG A 8 -27.54 15.32 5.84
N LEU A 9 -26.48 15.51 6.63
CA LEU A 9 -26.40 14.92 7.96
C LEU A 9 -27.18 15.78 8.97
N PRO A 10 -27.83 15.16 9.97
CA PRO A 10 -28.45 15.89 11.07
C PRO A 10 -27.44 16.76 11.84
N GLU A 11 -27.89 17.88 12.40
CA GLU A 11 -27.04 18.85 13.11
C GLU A 11 -26.27 18.28 14.31
N TRP A 12 -26.74 17.15 14.86
CA TRP A 12 -26.08 16.47 15.99
C TRP A 12 -24.93 15.55 15.56
N VAL A 13 -24.74 15.31 14.26
CA VAL A 13 -23.65 14.45 13.75
C VAL A 13 -22.38 15.29 13.58
N ARG A 14 -21.29 14.87 14.23
CA ARG A 14 -19.95 15.41 14.00
C ARG A 14 -19.13 14.44 13.16
N ILE A 15 -18.36 14.97 12.22
CA ILE A 15 -17.50 14.19 11.33
C ILE A 15 -16.04 14.50 11.66
N VAL A 16 -15.25 13.45 11.81
CA VAL A 16 -13.79 13.53 11.84
C VAL A 16 -13.28 12.95 10.52
N LEU A 17 -12.47 13.72 9.81
CA LEU A 17 -11.89 13.31 8.52
C LEU A 17 -10.40 13.11 8.70
N LEU A 18 -9.91 11.97 8.22
CA LEU A 18 -8.48 11.66 8.16
C LEU A 18 -8.08 11.74 6.68
N SER A 19 -7.02 12.48 6.39
CA SER A 19 -6.55 12.68 5.03
C SER A 19 -5.04 12.84 4.99
N ARG A 20 -4.44 12.47 3.85
CA ARG A 20 -3.05 12.81 3.54
C ARG A 20 -2.99 14.26 3.08
N GLU A 21 -1.84 14.90 3.26
CA GLU A 21 -1.57 16.24 2.70
C GLU A 21 -1.34 16.19 1.18
N GLU A 22 -2.33 15.69 0.45
CA GLU A 22 -2.32 15.65 -1.00
C GLU A 22 -3.10 16.85 -1.55
N PRO A 23 -2.47 17.71 -2.38
CA PRO A 23 -3.10 18.93 -2.87
C PRO A 23 -4.51 18.74 -3.48
N PRO A 24 -4.77 17.68 -4.28
CA PRO A 24 -6.11 17.44 -4.84
C PRO A 24 -7.17 17.10 -3.80
N VAL A 25 -6.76 16.53 -2.66
CA VAL A 25 -7.68 16.18 -1.56
C VAL A 25 -7.95 17.43 -0.72
N LEU A 26 -6.89 18.15 -0.34
CA LEU A 26 -7.00 19.39 0.40
C LEU A 26 -7.85 20.43 -0.34
N SER A 27 -7.71 20.55 -1.66
CA SER A 27 -8.54 21.48 -2.46
C SER A 27 -10.03 21.18 -2.36
N LYS A 28 -10.42 19.90 -2.25
CA LYS A 28 -11.83 19.48 -2.09
C LYS A 28 -12.34 19.70 -0.67
N LEU A 29 -11.45 19.68 0.33
CA LEU A 29 -11.78 19.84 1.74
C LEU A 29 -11.83 21.31 2.20
N ARG A 30 -11.22 22.25 1.44
CA ARG A 30 -11.27 23.70 1.72
C ARG A 30 -12.68 24.25 1.95
N ALA A 31 -13.71 23.65 1.34
CA ALA A 31 -15.10 24.07 1.50
C ALA A 31 -15.63 23.92 2.95
N PHE A 32 -14.94 23.15 3.79
CA PHE A 32 -15.36 22.87 5.16
C PHE A 32 -14.60 23.66 6.23
N ASP A 33 -13.61 24.47 5.81
CA ASP A 33 -12.71 25.19 6.73
C ASP A 33 -12.27 24.34 7.93
N PRO A 34 -11.79 23.09 7.70
CA PRO A 34 -11.47 22.20 8.80
C PRO A 34 -10.32 22.83 9.61
N PRO A 35 -10.33 22.75 10.95
CA PRO A 35 -9.15 23.11 11.72
C PRO A 35 -7.97 22.26 11.24
N ASP A 36 -6.86 22.90 10.87
CA ASP A 36 -5.64 22.24 10.43
C ASP A 36 -4.98 21.51 11.61
N VAL A 37 -5.47 20.30 11.90
CA VAL A 37 -4.79 19.36 12.80
C VAL A 37 -3.92 18.46 11.94
N THR A 38 -2.71 18.92 11.62
CA THR A 38 -1.72 18.11 10.93
C THR A 38 -0.99 17.20 11.93
N ILE A 39 -1.06 15.89 11.68
CA ILE A 39 -0.23 14.89 12.36
C ILE A 39 1.09 14.81 11.57
N GLU A 40 2.10 15.54 12.03
CA GLU A 40 3.41 15.60 11.38
C GLU A 40 4.35 14.51 11.92
N GLN A 41 5.11 13.91 11.00
CA GLN A 41 6.06 12.82 11.30
C GLN A 41 7.20 13.27 12.22
N PHE A 42 7.58 14.56 12.15
CA PHE A 42 8.73 15.13 12.86
C PHE A 42 8.34 15.90 14.14
N LYS A 43 7.10 15.76 14.62
CA LYS A 43 6.70 16.34 15.91
C LYS A 43 7.34 15.54 17.04
N HIS A 44 7.85 16.25 18.04
CA HIS A 44 8.43 15.64 19.24
C HIS A 44 7.45 14.69 19.96
N GLU A 45 6.16 15.00 19.90
CA GLU A 45 5.07 14.17 20.45
C GLU A 45 4.97 12.80 19.75
N ASN A 46 5.07 12.78 18.41
CA ASN A 46 5.06 11.54 17.62
C ASN A 46 6.26 10.66 17.98
N ASP A 47 7.43 11.28 18.11
CA ASP A 47 8.66 10.63 18.52
C ASP A 47 8.59 10.00 19.93
N GLN A 48 7.92 10.68 20.85
CA GLN A 48 7.64 10.14 22.19
C GLN A 48 6.62 8.99 22.13
N ASP A 49 5.58 9.11 21.31
CA ASP A 49 4.55 8.08 21.17
C ASP A 49 5.09 6.80 20.54
N ILE A 50 5.98 6.90 19.55
CA ILE A 50 6.71 5.77 18.99
C ILE A 50 7.51 5.05 20.09
N ARG A 51 8.29 5.80 20.88
CA ARG A 51 9.07 5.22 21.99
C ARG A 51 8.18 4.54 23.03
N ARG A 52 7.08 5.19 23.42
CA ARG A 52 6.09 4.61 24.35
C ARG A 52 5.47 3.33 23.79
N TYR A 53 5.10 3.33 22.51
CA TYR A 53 4.54 2.17 21.84
C TYR A 53 5.51 0.99 21.80
N ILE A 54 6.75 1.22 21.37
CA ILE A 54 7.78 0.17 21.31
C ILE A 54 8.04 -0.38 22.70
N ASN A 55 8.25 0.49 23.69
CA ASN A 55 8.50 0.09 25.07
C ASN A 55 7.34 -0.75 25.65
N HIS A 56 6.11 -0.28 25.47
CA HIS A 56 4.91 -1.00 25.93
C HIS A 56 4.69 -2.33 25.21
N SER A 57 5.07 -2.42 23.94
CA SER A 57 4.87 -3.65 23.16
C SER A 57 5.93 -4.70 23.47
N LEU A 58 7.20 -4.28 23.58
CA LEU A 58 8.31 -5.17 23.94
C LEU A 58 8.20 -5.68 25.38
N SER A 59 7.70 -4.88 26.33
CA SER A 59 7.51 -5.33 27.73
C SER A 59 6.48 -6.44 27.88
N LYS A 60 5.58 -6.61 26.90
CA LYS A 60 4.60 -7.69 26.87
C LYS A 60 5.16 -8.99 26.29
N LEU A 61 6.27 -8.93 25.59
CA LEU A 61 6.94 -10.11 25.06
C LEU A 61 7.72 -10.78 26.19
N GLN A 62 7.71 -12.11 26.25
CA GLN A 62 8.51 -12.88 27.22
C GLN A 62 9.98 -12.95 26.79
N LEU A 63 10.59 -11.79 26.54
CA LEU A 63 12.00 -11.66 26.17
C LEU A 63 12.85 -11.65 27.45
N SER A 64 13.98 -12.36 27.42
CA SER A 64 14.87 -12.43 28.57
C SER A 64 15.75 -11.18 28.69
N GLU A 65 16.10 -10.77 29.92
CA GLU A 65 17.05 -9.67 30.14
C GLU A 65 18.38 -9.90 29.39
N VAL A 66 18.80 -11.17 29.28
CA VAL A 66 20.01 -11.59 28.54
C VAL A 66 19.94 -11.26 27.05
N GLU A 67 18.77 -11.30 26.42
CA GLU A 67 18.61 -10.95 25.00
C GLU A 67 18.75 -9.44 24.77
N PHE A 68 18.21 -8.63 25.69
CA PHE A 68 18.37 -7.17 25.65
C PHE A 68 19.82 -6.74 25.88
N GLU A 69 20.52 -7.37 26.83
CA GLU A 69 21.94 -7.10 27.08
C GLU A 69 22.83 -7.43 25.88
N LYS A 70 22.58 -8.56 25.21
CA LYS A 70 23.33 -8.95 24.01
C LYS A 70 23.10 -8.00 22.85
N ALA A 71 21.86 -7.54 22.66
CA ALA A 71 21.53 -6.57 21.63
C ALA A 71 22.20 -5.22 21.92
N ALA A 72 22.09 -4.72 23.15
CA ALA A 72 22.72 -3.49 23.62
C ALA A 72 24.24 -3.46 23.42
N ALA A 73 24.93 -4.57 23.74
CA ALA A 73 26.37 -4.67 23.57
C ALA A 73 26.85 -4.49 22.12
N GLN A 74 26.01 -4.81 21.13
CA GLN A 74 26.33 -4.64 19.70
C GLN A 74 26.06 -3.23 19.19
N ILE A 75 25.23 -2.45 19.89
CA ILE A 75 24.83 -1.09 19.50
C ILE A 75 25.94 -0.07 19.83
N GLY A 76 26.89 -0.43 20.70
CA GLY A 76 28.15 0.29 20.86
C GLY A 76 28.02 1.68 21.51
N THR A 77 27.25 1.82 22.58
CA THR A 77 27.18 3.07 23.35
C THR A 77 27.94 2.97 24.68
N ASP A 78 28.99 3.79 24.81
CA ASP A 78 29.72 4.03 26.05
C ASP A 78 28.81 4.71 27.08
N SER A 79 28.17 3.95 27.95
CA SER A 79 27.79 4.45 29.27
C SER A 79 27.57 3.28 30.22
N GLY A 80 28.24 3.33 31.37
CA GLY A 80 28.05 2.39 32.45
C GLY A 80 26.96 2.92 33.37
N ASN A 81 25.82 2.24 33.43
CA ASN A 81 25.00 2.07 34.63
C ASN A 81 23.94 0.98 34.40
N ASN A 82 23.75 0.11 35.38
CA ASN A 82 23.13 -1.20 35.23
C ASN A 82 21.58 -1.19 35.37
N HIS A 83 20.95 -2.14 34.66
CA HIS A 83 19.57 -2.64 34.71
C HIS A 83 18.46 -2.02 33.86
N GLU A 84 18.47 -0.72 33.51
CA GLU A 84 17.50 -0.15 32.54
C GLU A 84 18.11 0.01 31.13
N PHE A 85 19.42 -0.22 31.04
CA PHE A 85 20.26 0.10 29.89
C PHE A 85 19.93 -0.70 28.62
N GLY A 86 19.43 -1.93 28.72
CA GLY A 86 19.25 -2.79 27.54
C GLY A 86 18.01 -2.44 26.70
N MET A 87 16.86 -2.35 27.38
CA MET A 87 15.58 -2.12 26.72
C MET A 87 15.46 -0.69 26.18
N GLU A 88 15.93 0.31 26.94
CA GLU A 88 15.90 1.71 26.51
C GLU A 88 16.74 1.93 25.25
N GLN A 89 17.91 1.30 25.14
CA GLN A 89 18.75 1.38 23.94
C GLN A 89 18.11 0.73 22.72
N VAL A 90 17.46 -0.42 22.91
CA VAL A 90 16.69 -1.08 21.86
C VAL A 90 15.53 -0.21 21.40
N VAL A 91 14.77 0.37 22.33
CA VAL A 91 13.67 1.31 22.04
C VAL A 91 14.19 2.52 21.26
N GLU A 92 15.28 3.13 21.73
CA GLU A 92 15.87 4.32 21.10
C GLU A 92 16.42 3.99 19.71
N LEU A 93 17.05 2.83 19.52
CA LEU A 93 17.52 2.40 18.21
C LEU A 93 16.37 2.25 17.22
N ILE A 94 15.32 1.52 17.58
CA ILE A 94 14.15 1.32 16.70
C ILE A 94 13.47 2.66 16.41
N ALA A 95 13.30 3.52 17.43
CA ALA A 95 12.72 4.85 17.26
C ALA A 95 13.55 5.73 16.33
N ARG A 96 14.88 5.72 16.43
CA ARG A 96 15.76 6.46 15.51
C ARG A 96 15.69 5.91 14.08
N ARG A 97 15.67 4.59 13.91
CA ARG A 97 15.61 3.95 12.59
C ARG A 97 14.26 4.15 11.91
N SER A 98 13.19 4.39 12.66
CA SER A 98 11.86 4.64 12.09
C SER A 98 11.72 6.00 11.41
N GLU A 99 12.58 6.98 11.72
CA GLU A 99 12.49 8.37 11.24
C GLU A 99 11.08 8.98 11.42
N GLY A 100 10.43 8.69 12.55
CA GLY A 100 9.08 9.19 12.86
C GLY A 100 7.94 8.39 12.20
N LEU A 101 8.24 7.28 11.52
CA LEU A 101 7.23 6.46 10.84
C LEU A 101 6.68 5.40 11.79
N PHE A 102 5.50 5.64 12.35
CA PHE A 102 4.89 4.73 13.33
C PHE A 102 4.69 3.31 12.80
N LEU A 103 4.34 3.16 11.51
CA LEU A 103 4.20 1.85 10.89
C LEU A 103 5.51 1.05 10.89
N TYR A 104 6.65 1.71 10.72
CA TYR A 104 7.95 1.07 10.81
C TYR A 104 8.10 0.41 12.19
N ALA A 105 7.79 1.16 13.26
CA ALA A 105 7.86 0.66 14.63
C ALA A 105 6.90 -0.52 14.87
N VAL A 106 5.67 -0.44 14.36
CA VAL A 106 4.69 -1.54 14.42
C VAL A 106 5.22 -2.79 13.73
N ASN A 107 5.76 -2.66 12.52
CA ASN A 107 6.26 -3.80 11.76
C ASN A 107 7.48 -4.45 12.40
N VAL A 108 8.41 -3.66 12.95
CA VAL A 108 9.57 -4.20 13.69
C VAL A 108 9.12 -4.95 14.94
N VAL A 109 8.23 -4.37 15.75
CA VAL A 109 7.68 -5.02 16.94
C VAL A 109 6.95 -6.31 16.58
N GLN A 110 6.15 -6.31 15.51
CA GLN A 110 5.45 -7.50 15.04
C GLN A 110 6.42 -8.58 14.55
N ALA A 111 7.47 -8.21 13.80
CA ALA A 111 8.49 -9.16 13.37
C ALA A 111 9.22 -9.81 14.55
N ILE A 112 9.50 -9.05 15.62
CA ILE A 112 10.07 -9.59 16.87
C ILE A 112 9.07 -10.52 17.56
N SER A 113 7.81 -10.09 17.68
CA SER A 113 6.75 -10.90 18.30
C SER A 113 6.51 -12.23 17.57
N GLU A 114 6.69 -12.27 16.26
CA GLU A 114 6.54 -13.47 15.43
C GLU A 114 7.83 -14.30 15.34
N GLY A 115 8.92 -13.85 15.97
CA GLY A 115 10.22 -14.53 15.92
C GLY A 115 10.93 -14.45 14.57
N ARG A 116 10.52 -13.53 13.69
CA ARG A 116 11.15 -13.29 12.37
C ARG A 116 12.35 -12.35 12.44
N LEU A 117 12.46 -11.59 13.54
CA LEU A 117 13.55 -10.66 13.79
C LEU A 117 14.01 -10.80 15.23
N HIS A 118 15.29 -11.05 15.44
CA HIS A 118 15.87 -11.13 16.77
C HIS A 118 16.50 -9.80 17.20
N LEU A 119 16.58 -9.56 18.51
CA LEU A 119 17.09 -8.29 19.04
C LEU A 119 18.55 -7.99 18.63
N HIS A 120 19.36 -9.02 18.40
CA HIS A 120 20.76 -8.84 17.96
C HIS A 120 20.87 -8.39 16.49
N GLU A 121 19.83 -8.56 15.69
CA GLU A 121 19.81 -8.14 14.27
C GLU A 121 19.39 -6.66 14.12
N LEU A 122 18.99 -6.00 15.21
CA LEU A 122 18.46 -4.63 15.18
C LEU A 122 19.48 -3.60 14.70
N ALA A 123 20.77 -3.85 14.88
CA ALA A 123 21.82 -2.95 14.41
C ALA A 123 21.83 -2.82 12.87
N GLU A 124 21.37 -3.86 12.16
CA GLU A 124 21.30 -3.92 10.69
C GLU A 124 20.00 -3.34 10.14
N LEU A 125 19.09 -2.88 11.01
CA LEU A 125 17.81 -2.34 10.57
C LEU A 125 17.97 -1.17 9.59
N PRO A 126 17.17 -1.13 8.52
CA PRO A 126 17.27 -0.07 7.54
C PRO A 126 16.73 1.24 8.12
N VAL A 127 17.29 2.38 7.71
CA VAL A 127 16.83 3.70 8.13
C VAL A 127 15.66 4.15 7.24
N GLY A 128 14.52 4.47 7.85
CA GLY A 128 13.34 4.95 7.15
C GLY A 128 12.57 3.87 6.39
N MET A 129 11.36 4.22 5.93
CA MET A 129 10.47 3.24 5.27
C MET A 129 10.97 2.77 3.90
N GLY A 130 11.71 3.59 3.15
CA GLY A 130 12.22 3.19 1.83
C GLY A 130 13.23 2.04 1.93
N ALA A 131 14.22 2.17 2.80
CA ALA A 131 15.20 1.10 3.02
C ALA A 131 14.57 -0.12 3.71
N TYR A 132 13.56 0.10 4.58
CA TYR A 132 12.75 -0.99 5.14
C TYR A 132 12.06 -1.81 4.06
N LEU A 133 11.35 -1.13 3.15
CA LEU A 133 10.67 -1.81 2.05
C LEU A 133 11.68 -2.48 1.12
N GLN A 134 12.84 -1.88 0.86
CA GLN A 134 13.90 -2.51 0.07
C GLN A 134 14.36 -3.85 0.69
N GLN A 135 14.65 -3.88 2.00
CA GLN A 135 15.07 -5.10 2.69
C GLN A 135 13.93 -6.12 2.81
N PHE A 136 12.71 -5.64 3.06
CA PHE A 136 11.52 -6.48 3.10
C PHE A 136 11.29 -7.18 1.75
N PHE A 137 11.34 -6.43 0.64
CA PHE A 137 11.17 -7.00 -0.69
C PHE A 137 12.34 -7.93 -1.05
N ALA A 138 13.58 -7.57 -0.72
CA ALA A 138 14.74 -8.43 -0.97
C ALA A 138 14.67 -9.78 -0.24
N SER A 139 14.16 -9.78 1.01
CA SER A 139 14.00 -11.01 1.79
C SER A 139 12.81 -11.86 1.35
N HIS A 140 11.67 -11.25 1.05
CA HIS A 140 10.44 -11.98 0.68
C HIS A 140 10.40 -12.37 -0.81
N PHE A 141 11.16 -11.66 -1.65
CA PHE A 141 11.19 -11.85 -3.10
C PHE A 141 12.63 -12.04 -3.62
N ALA A 142 13.39 -12.91 -2.93
CA ALA A 142 14.75 -13.28 -3.33
C ALA A 142 14.80 -13.90 -4.73
N ASP A 143 13.73 -14.61 -5.13
CA ASP A 143 13.53 -15.04 -6.52
C ASP A 143 12.97 -13.86 -7.35
N HIS A 144 13.89 -13.18 -8.03
CA HIS A 144 13.56 -12.03 -8.87
C HIS A 144 12.66 -12.38 -10.06
N ASP A 145 12.71 -13.61 -10.57
CA ASP A 145 11.89 -14.01 -11.71
C ASP A 145 10.46 -14.31 -11.24
N MET A 146 10.32 -14.97 -10.09
CA MET A 146 9.01 -15.08 -9.41
C MET A 146 8.40 -13.70 -9.16
N TYR A 147 9.17 -12.75 -8.63
CA TYR A 147 8.70 -11.38 -8.43
C TYR A 147 8.22 -10.72 -9.73
N LYS A 148 9.05 -10.74 -10.78
CA LYS A 148 8.74 -10.10 -12.07
C LYS A 148 7.48 -10.66 -12.72
N HIS A 149 7.25 -11.97 -12.61
CA HIS A 149 6.17 -12.65 -13.30
C HIS A 149 4.88 -12.76 -12.48
N ARG A 150 4.97 -12.84 -11.15
CA ARG A 150 3.82 -13.12 -10.27
C ARG A 150 3.39 -11.93 -9.42
N VAL A 151 4.33 -11.08 -9.00
CA VAL A 151 4.08 -10.01 -8.02
C VAL A 151 4.01 -8.64 -8.69
N ARG A 152 4.98 -8.33 -9.56
CA ARG A 152 5.05 -7.04 -10.25
C ARG A 152 3.78 -6.73 -11.05
N PRO A 153 3.19 -7.65 -11.84
CA PRO A 153 1.97 -7.33 -12.60
C PRO A 153 0.78 -6.97 -11.71
N VAL A 154 0.70 -7.56 -10.51
CA VAL A 154 -0.33 -7.22 -9.51
C VAL A 154 -0.09 -5.80 -9.00
N LEU A 155 1.15 -5.47 -8.65
CA LEU A 155 1.51 -4.13 -8.20
C LEU A 155 1.27 -3.08 -9.28
N GLU A 156 1.58 -3.37 -10.55
CA GLU A 156 1.29 -2.50 -11.70
C GLU A 156 -0.21 -2.16 -11.74
N VAL A 157 -1.08 -3.18 -11.67
CA VAL A 157 -2.53 -3.01 -11.68
C VAL A 157 -3.01 -2.25 -10.44
N CYS A 158 -2.50 -2.58 -9.25
CA CYS A 158 -2.87 -1.88 -8.01
C CYS A 158 -2.42 -0.41 -8.00
N CYS A 159 -1.25 -0.10 -8.57
CA CYS A 159 -0.74 1.26 -8.70
C CYS A 159 -1.50 2.10 -9.73
N ALA A 160 -2.01 1.45 -10.78
CA ALA A 160 -2.83 2.07 -11.83
C ALA A 160 -4.30 2.20 -11.42
N ALA A 161 -4.77 1.38 -10.48
CA ALA A 161 -6.13 1.46 -9.99
C ALA A 161 -6.32 2.67 -9.06
N TYR A 162 -7.39 3.44 -9.29
CA TYR A 162 -7.77 4.55 -8.42
C TYR A 162 -8.43 4.10 -7.11
N GLU A 163 -8.89 2.85 -7.06
CA GLU A 163 -9.56 2.23 -5.92
C GLU A 163 -9.14 0.75 -5.82
N PRO A 164 -9.12 0.14 -4.63
CA PRO A 164 -8.81 -1.27 -4.48
C PRO A 164 -9.75 -2.15 -5.29
N LEU A 165 -9.14 -3.00 -6.10
CA LEU A 165 -9.89 -3.88 -7.00
C LEU A 165 -10.22 -5.20 -6.30
N PRO A 166 -11.38 -5.79 -6.63
CA PRO A 166 -11.67 -7.15 -6.22
C PRO A 166 -10.65 -8.14 -6.79
N VAL A 167 -10.30 -9.17 -6.03
CA VAL A 167 -9.34 -10.22 -6.45
C VAL A 167 -9.82 -10.87 -7.75
N ALA A 168 -11.12 -11.11 -7.90
CA ALA A 168 -11.72 -11.65 -9.13
C ALA A 168 -11.53 -10.72 -10.35
N THR A 169 -11.50 -9.40 -10.14
CA THR A 169 -11.20 -8.44 -11.21
C THR A 169 -9.72 -8.47 -11.55
N ILE A 170 -8.83 -8.50 -10.55
CA ILE A 170 -7.38 -8.62 -10.77
C ILE A 170 -7.06 -9.91 -11.53
N ALA A 171 -7.66 -11.03 -11.15
CA ALA A 171 -7.51 -12.31 -11.83
C ALA A 171 -7.90 -12.23 -13.31
N ARG A 172 -9.02 -11.55 -13.64
CA ARG A 172 -9.44 -11.35 -15.03
C ARG A 172 -8.55 -10.39 -15.82
N VAL A 173 -8.05 -9.34 -15.17
CA VAL A 173 -7.14 -8.37 -15.80
C VAL A 173 -5.79 -9.02 -16.12
N LEU A 174 -5.29 -9.86 -15.21
CA LEU A 174 -4.01 -10.57 -15.34
C LEU A 174 -4.14 -11.93 -16.04
N GLU A 175 -5.35 -12.35 -16.39
CA GLU A 175 -5.64 -13.63 -17.05
C GLU A 175 -5.16 -14.85 -16.27
N TRP A 176 -5.31 -14.79 -14.94
CA TRP A 176 -4.94 -15.89 -14.06
C TRP A 176 -5.73 -17.15 -14.34
N ASP A 177 -5.03 -18.29 -14.33
CA ASP A 177 -5.68 -19.58 -14.25
C ASP A 177 -6.15 -19.90 -12.82
N VAL A 178 -6.87 -21.03 -12.68
CA VAL A 178 -7.44 -21.46 -11.39
C VAL A 178 -6.37 -21.70 -10.33
N TYR A 179 -5.17 -22.16 -10.71
CA TYR A 179 -4.05 -22.37 -9.79
C TYR A 179 -3.42 -21.05 -9.38
N GLU A 180 -3.21 -20.13 -10.33
CA GLU A 180 -2.68 -18.80 -10.04
C GLU A 180 -3.58 -18.01 -9.09
N GLN A 181 -4.89 -18.04 -9.32
CA GLN A 181 -5.85 -17.39 -8.45
C GLN A 181 -5.87 -18.00 -7.04
N ARG A 182 -5.75 -19.32 -6.93
CA ARG A 182 -5.70 -20.02 -5.63
C ARG A 182 -4.42 -19.69 -4.86
N ASP A 183 -3.29 -19.68 -5.56
CA ASP A 183 -1.97 -19.48 -4.94
C ASP A 183 -1.65 -17.99 -4.72
N ALA A 184 -2.46 -17.07 -5.29
CA ALA A 184 -2.30 -15.63 -5.16
C ALA A 184 -2.24 -15.18 -3.69
N ALA A 185 -3.10 -15.73 -2.82
CA ALA A 185 -3.08 -15.39 -1.40
C ALA A 185 -1.77 -15.78 -0.71
N THR A 186 -1.13 -16.88 -1.13
CA THR A 186 0.17 -17.32 -0.59
C THR A 186 1.30 -16.44 -1.09
N VAL A 187 1.28 -16.08 -2.39
CA VAL A 187 2.34 -15.25 -3.01
C VAL A 187 2.26 -13.79 -2.57
N LEU A 188 1.04 -13.28 -2.39
CA LEU A 188 0.77 -11.87 -2.11
C LEU A 188 0.47 -11.59 -0.63
N GLY A 189 0.24 -12.62 0.19
CA GLY A 189 -0.22 -12.47 1.57
C GLY A 189 0.76 -11.74 2.50
N SER A 190 2.02 -11.60 2.11
CA SER A 190 3.02 -10.76 2.79
C SER A 190 2.90 -9.27 2.45
N LEU A 191 2.32 -8.92 1.29
CA LEU A 191 2.20 -7.56 0.78
C LEU A 191 0.77 -7.01 0.85
N PHE A 192 -0.22 -7.89 0.84
CA PHE A 192 -1.62 -7.52 0.77
C PHE A 192 -2.47 -8.25 1.81
N SER A 193 -3.42 -7.50 2.37
CA SER A 193 -4.58 -8.04 3.08
C SER A 193 -5.71 -8.28 2.09
N ILE A 194 -6.40 -9.39 2.25
CA ILE A 194 -7.69 -9.63 1.58
C ILE A 194 -8.79 -9.21 2.56
N GLU A 195 -9.47 -8.10 2.26
CA GLU A 195 -10.62 -7.66 3.06
C GLU A 195 -11.86 -8.46 2.66
N ALA A 196 -12.59 -8.95 3.66
CA ALA A 196 -13.80 -9.74 3.45
C ALA A 196 -14.88 -8.91 2.74
N GLY A 197 -15.27 -9.34 1.55
CA GLY A 197 -16.48 -8.89 0.86
C GLY A 197 -17.72 -9.62 1.38
N ASN A 198 -18.89 -9.10 1.03
CA ASN A 198 -20.17 -9.79 1.31
C ASN A 198 -20.28 -11.13 0.54
N ASP A 199 -19.49 -11.29 -0.51
CA ASP A 199 -19.33 -12.51 -1.31
C ASP A 199 -17.85 -12.68 -1.75
N PRO A 200 -17.47 -13.85 -2.28
CA PRO A 200 -16.10 -14.09 -2.76
C PRO A 200 -15.66 -13.19 -3.93
N GLU A 201 -16.60 -12.67 -4.74
CA GLU A 201 -16.27 -11.80 -5.89
C GLU A 201 -16.01 -10.35 -5.49
N THR A 202 -16.44 -9.94 -4.31
CA THR A 202 -16.27 -8.59 -3.74
C THR A 202 -15.10 -8.50 -2.76
N GLN A 203 -14.35 -9.59 -2.54
CA GLN A 203 -13.13 -9.56 -1.74
C GLN A 203 -12.08 -8.69 -2.43
N THR A 204 -11.63 -7.64 -1.73
CA THR A 204 -10.68 -6.67 -2.29
C THR A 204 -9.27 -6.93 -1.80
N LEU A 205 -8.32 -6.73 -2.71
CA LEU A 205 -6.89 -6.79 -2.40
C LEU A 205 -6.41 -5.39 -2.00
N ARG A 206 -5.99 -5.23 -0.74
CA ARG A 206 -5.41 -3.96 -0.25
C ARG A 206 -3.97 -4.16 0.19
N PRO A 207 -3.04 -3.27 -0.18
CA PRO A 207 -1.72 -3.26 0.42
C PRO A 207 -1.86 -3.06 1.92
N PHE A 208 -1.01 -3.69 2.73
CA PHE A 208 -1.00 -3.44 4.18
C PHE A 208 -0.78 -1.96 4.52
N HIS A 209 -0.10 -1.22 3.64
CA HIS A 209 0.02 0.22 3.76
C HIS A 209 0.27 0.93 2.42
N THR A 210 -0.23 2.17 2.30
CA THR A 210 -0.09 3.02 1.11
C THR A 210 1.38 3.29 0.72
N SER A 211 2.29 3.31 1.70
CA SER A 211 3.73 3.51 1.44
C SER A 211 4.34 2.44 0.52
N VAL A 212 3.76 1.24 0.48
CA VAL A 212 4.23 0.17 -0.43
C VAL A 212 4.04 0.62 -1.88
N LEU A 213 2.83 1.06 -2.23
CA LEU A 213 2.51 1.52 -3.58
C LEU A 213 3.26 2.81 -3.93
N ASP A 214 3.45 3.72 -2.97
CA ASP A 214 4.23 4.94 -3.19
C ASP A 214 5.69 4.62 -3.51
N TRP A 215 6.29 3.70 -2.76
CA TRP A 215 7.70 3.33 -2.91
C TRP A 215 7.97 2.55 -4.21
N VAL A 216 7.17 1.54 -4.55
CA VAL A 216 7.39 0.74 -5.78
C VAL A 216 7.26 1.56 -7.07
N ARG A 217 6.56 2.70 -7.04
CA ARG A 217 6.43 3.62 -8.18
C ARG A 217 7.60 4.59 -8.34
N ASP A 218 8.47 4.68 -7.34
CA ASP A 218 9.66 5.53 -7.40
C ASP A 218 10.87 4.71 -7.84
N SER A 219 11.24 4.86 -9.12
CA SER A 219 12.39 4.17 -9.70
C SER A 219 13.72 4.50 -9.02
N SER A 220 13.84 5.65 -8.35
CA SER A 220 15.08 6.08 -7.71
C SER A 220 15.36 5.35 -6.40
N SER A 221 14.32 4.92 -5.70
CA SER A 221 14.42 4.26 -4.39
C SER A 221 14.10 2.76 -4.41
N SER A 222 13.26 2.28 -5.33
CA SER A 222 12.84 0.87 -5.39
C SER A 222 13.72 -0.03 -6.26
N GLY A 223 14.56 0.56 -7.13
CA GLY A 223 15.54 -0.16 -7.94
C GLY A 223 14.94 -1.33 -8.72
N VAL A 224 15.35 -2.57 -8.40
CA VAL A 224 14.88 -3.79 -9.07
C VAL A 224 13.40 -4.11 -8.82
N PHE A 225 12.82 -3.54 -7.75
CA PHE A 225 11.41 -3.68 -7.38
C PHE A 225 10.53 -2.55 -7.93
N PHE A 226 11.06 -1.73 -8.84
CA PHE A 226 10.29 -0.72 -9.54
C PHE A 226 9.11 -1.33 -10.33
N VAL A 227 7.99 -0.63 -10.27
CA VAL A 227 6.71 -0.94 -10.90
C VAL A 227 6.34 0.19 -11.85
N ASP A 228 6.12 -0.15 -13.12
CA ASP A 228 5.67 0.80 -14.13
C ASP A 228 4.14 0.94 -14.12
N VAL A 229 3.65 2.12 -13.72
CA VAL A 229 2.21 2.40 -13.66
C VAL A 229 1.57 2.38 -15.05
N ALA A 230 2.31 2.76 -16.10
CA ALA A 230 1.79 2.76 -17.46
C ALA A 230 1.42 1.35 -17.93
N SER A 231 2.25 0.36 -17.61
CA SER A 231 1.96 -1.07 -17.84
C SER A 231 0.67 -1.51 -17.13
N GLY A 232 0.42 -1.03 -15.91
CA GLY A 232 -0.84 -1.28 -15.20
C GLY A 232 -2.07 -0.68 -15.90
N HIS A 233 -1.98 0.57 -16.36
CA HIS A 233 -3.04 1.21 -17.15
C HIS A 233 -3.31 0.47 -18.47
N GLU A 234 -2.27 0.01 -19.16
CA GLU A 234 -2.41 -0.78 -20.39
C GLU A 234 -3.20 -2.07 -20.14
N ARG A 235 -2.84 -2.84 -19.10
CA ARG A 235 -3.56 -4.08 -18.72
C ARG A 235 -5.03 -3.83 -18.42
N LEU A 236 -5.31 -2.81 -17.59
CA LEU A 236 -6.68 -2.42 -17.25
C LEU A 236 -7.46 -1.98 -18.49
N GLY A 237 -6.85 -1.19 -19.37
CA GLY A 237 -7.45 -0.72 -20.62
C GLY A 237 -7.77 -1.87 -21.58
N CYS A 238 -6.82 -2.79 -21.78
CA CYS A 238 -7.02 -3.98 -22.62
C CYS A 238 -8.11 -4.89 -22.08
N TRP A 239 -8.16 -5.12 -20.77
CA TRP A 239 -9.25 -5.85 -20.13
C TRP A 239 -10.60 -5.16 -20.36
N ALA A 240 -10.70 -3.87 -20.06
CA ALA A 240 -11.95 -3.11 -20.23
C ALA A 240 -12.45 -3.12 -21.68
N ALA A 241 -11.54 -3.01 -22.66
CA ALA A 241 -11.87 -3.08 -24.08
C ALA A 241 -12.42 -4.46 -24.48
N ARG A 242 -11.86 -5.55 -23.95
CA ARG A 242 -12.36 -6.92 -24.19
C ARG A 242 -13.72 -7.16 -23.57
N GLU A 243 -13.93 -6.72 -22.33
CA GLU A 243 -15.23 -6.83 -21.66
C GLU A 243 -16.30 -6.06 -22.46
N TYR A 244 -15.99 -4.84 -22.89
CA TYR A 244 -16.87 -4.04 -23.74
C TYR A 244 -17.21 -4.78 -25.06
N GLN A 245 -16.22 -5.31 -25.77
CA GLN A 245 -16.45 -6.05 -27.01
C GLN A 245 -17.29 -7.31 -26.80
N THR A 246 -17.08 -8.03 -25.70
CA THR A 246 -17.85 -9.25 -25.37
C THR A 246 -19.31 -8.91 -25.09
N LEU A 247 -19.56 -7.86 -24.30
CA LEU A 247 -20.91 -7.39 -23.99
C LEU A 247 -21.65 -6.90 -25.24
N THR A 248 -20.99 -6.09 -26.07
CA THR A 248 -21.57 -5.55 -27.30
C THR A 248 -21.88 -6.61 -28.36
N ARG A 249 -21.05 -7.66 -28.46
CA ARG A 249 -21.30 -8.81 -29.36
C ARG A 249 -22.43 -9.71 -28.86
N SER A 250 -22.56 -9.87 -27.55
CA SER A 250 -23.57 -10.74 -26.94
C SER A 250 -24.96 -10.09 -26.98
N ASN A 251 -25.05 -8.77 -26.80
CA ASN A 251 -26.32 -8.03 -26.73
C ASN A 251 -26.39 -6.86 -27.72
N ALA A 252 -26.43 -7.15 -29.02
CA ALA A 252 -26.51 -6.15 -30.10
C ALA A 252 -27.72 -5.19 -29.99
N SER A 253 -28.75 -5.54 -29.21
CA SER A 253 -30.00 -4.77 -29.04
C SER A 253 -30.22 -4.16 -27.64
N GLU A 254 -29.38 -4.41 -26.63
CA GLU A 254 -29.59 -3.87 -25.26
C GLU A 254 -28.84 -2.55 -24.98
N PHE A 255 -28.35 -1.87 -26.03
CA PHE A 255 -27.64 -0.59 -25.87
C PHE A 255 -28.48 0.54 -25.25
N VAL A 256 -29.78 0.33 -25.02
CA VAL A 256 -30.68 1.31 -24.40
C VAL A 256 -30.74 1.16 -22.87
N ASN A 257 -30.26 0.06 -22.28
CA ASN A 257 -30.40 -0.22 -20.84
C ASN A 257 -29.11 -0.72 -20.19
N LEU A 258 -27.97 -0.07 -20.46
CA LEU A 258 -26.99 0.01 -19.39
C LEU A 258 -27.68 0.73 -18.23
N LYS A 259 -27.99 0.01 -17.15
CA LYS A 259 -28.24 0.65 -15.85
C LYS A 259 -26.94 1.35 -15.46
N TYR A 260 -26.79 2.59 -15.94
CA TYR A 260 -25.76 3.58 -15.59
C TYR A 260 -25.90 4.03 -14.12
N GLY A 261 -26.13 3.09 -13.18
CA GLY A 261 -26.20 3.37 -11.75
C GLY A 261 -24.83 3.61 -11.12
N ILE A 262 -23.75 3.10 -11.74
CA ILE A 262 -22.40 3.13 -11.16
C ILE A 262 -21.46 4.07 -11.93
N LEU A 263 -21.69 4.35 -13.21
CA LEU A 263 -20.71 5.08 -14.04
C LEU A 263 -20.90 6.62 -14.11
N ARG A 264 -21.99 7.18 -13.59
CA ARG A 264 -22.24 8.63 -13.71
C ARG A 264 -21.39 9.48 -12.74
N GLU A 265 -20.85 8.90 -11.69
CA GLU A 265 -19.97 9.58 -10.74
C GLU A 265 -18.46 9.40 -11.03
N TYR A 266 -18.07 8.40 -11.84
CA TYR A 266 -16.65 8.06 -12.05
C TYR A 266 -16.10 8.41 -13.45
N VAL A 267 -16.95 8.59 -14.46
CA VAL A 267 -16.49 8.71 -15.87
C VAL A 267 -16.01 10.11 -16.26
N THR A 268 -16.27 11.16 -15.49
CA THR A 268 -15.87 12.53 -15.88
C THR A 268 -14.36 12.77 -15.87
N ASN A 269 -13.57 11.93 -15.19
CA ASN A 269 -12.10 12.02 -15.21
C ASN A 269 -11.42 11.02 -16.17
N TRP A 270 -12.13 10.00 -16.66
CA TRP A 270 -11.54 8.94 -17.50
C TRP A 270 -11.52 9.27 -19.00
N ILE A 271 -12.29 10.27 -19.47
CA ILE A 271 -12.41 10.58 -20.89
C ILE A 271 -11.10 11.17 -21.45
N ALA A 272 -10.30 11.88 -20.65
CA ALA A 272 -9.02 12.41 -21.11
C ALA A 272 -7.99 11.28 -21.37
N ASP A 273 -7.94 10.25 -20.52
CA ASP A 273 -6.98 9.15 -20.65
C ASP A 273 -7.45 8.06 -21.64
N LEU A 274 -8.77 7.86 -21.78
CA LEU A 274 -9.34 7.06 -22.87
C LEU A 274 -9.03 7.66 -24.24
N TYR A 275 -8.97 8.99 -24.38
CA TYR A 275 -8.52 9.63 -25.62
C TYR A 275 -7.04 9.36 -25.91
N CYS A 276 -6.18 9.34 -24.89
CA CYS A 276 -4.76 8.98 -25.05
C CYS A 276 -4.57 7.50 -25.41
N LEU A 277 -5.35 6.59 -24.82
CA LEU A 277 -5.36 5.16 -25.15
C LEU A 277 -5.91 4.88 -26.56
N PHE A 278 -6.99 5.54 -26.96
CA PHE A 278 -7.50 5.46 -28.34
C PHE A 278 -6.54 6.08 -29.36
N ALA A 279 -5.82 7.15 -28.99
CA ALA A 279 -4.79 7.74 -29.84
C ALA A 279 -3.55 6.82 -29.98
N ALA A 280 -3.10 6.19 -28.89
CA ALA A 280 -1.99 5.24 -28.90
C ALA A 280 -2.32 3.96 -29.69
N MET A 281 -3.54 3.42 -29.57
CA MET A 281 -4.00 2.26 -30.34
C MET A 281 -4.14 2.57 -31.84
N ASN A 282 -4.56 3.79 -32.22
CA ASN A 282 -4.60 4.21 -33.62
C ASN A 282 -3.21 4.47 -34.22
N TRP A 283 -2.22 4.83 -33.40
CA TRP A 283 -0.84 5.04 -33.86
C TRP A 283 -0.16 3.71 -34.24
N ARG A 284 -0.25 2.68 -33.36
CA ARG A 284 0.32 1.35 -33.63
C ARG A 284 -0.33 0.61 -34.82
N GLN A 285 -1.61 0.85 -35.11
CA GLN A 285 -2.26 0.24 -36.29
C GLN A 285 -1.83 0.88 -37.63
N ARG A 286 -1.29 2.10 -37.61
CA ARG A 286 -0.77 2.75 -38.82
C ARG A 286 0.64 2.29 -39.19
N GLU A 287 1.47 1.97 -38.20
CA GLU A 287 2.85 1.50 -38.39
C GLU A 287 2.96 0.03 -38.83
N MET A 288 1.98 -0.82 -38.50
CA MET A 288 1.92 -2.20 -39.01
C MET A 288 1.34 -2.31 -40.43
N ARG A 289 0.93 -1.19 -41.03
CA ARG A 289 0.36 -1.12 -42.39
C ARG A 289 1.24 -0.33 -43.38
N SER A 290 2.43 0.10 -42.97
CA SER A 290 3.47 0.71 -43.82
C SER A 290 4.64 -0.25 -43.98
#